data_AF-A0A923IBE0-F1
#
_entry.id   AF-A0A923IBE0-F1
#
_cell.length_a   1.000
_cell.length_b   1.000
_cell.length_c   1.000
_cell.angle_alpha   90.00
_cell.angle_beta   90.00
_cell.angle_gamma   90.00
#
_symmetry.space_group_name_H-M   'P 1'
#
loop_
_entity.id
_entity.type
_entity.pdbx_description
1 polymer ?
#
loop_
_entity_poly.entity_id
_entity_poly.type
_entity_poly.pdbx_seq_one_letter_code
_entity_poly.pdbx_strand_id
1 'polypeptide(L)'
;MRIDTPPTLNVITQNERAVQLQGCWLAHTLCHADRLSELQQQLNQLALRPALQWDLSQIEALDHLGAQLLWRVWQHQLPEHANISEQHLGIFERLRTVSQLAQPVEPKPRLTRVMRLGSMVLGFFAHCFSFVSLLGQLMLDLGHFIRHPLRGPWKEISANIYRMGAQALGITALVGILIGIVLSYLSAQQLKTFGGDLFIVNLLGMSIIRELGPMLAAILVAGRSGSAITAQLGVMRVTEELDAMQVMGIPHGFRLIMPRVLALAIAMPLIVIWTDVMALMGGMIAAQALLGMSPAFFIYKLPEAVPILNYWIGLLKGVSFGVLIALIACHFGLRIEPNTESLGRGTTSSVVISITMVIIADALFAIIFSKTGY
;
A
#
# COMPACT_ATOMS: atom_id res chain seq x y z
N MET A 1 23.17 28.75 -28.41
CA MET A 1 23.53 27.53 -27.64
C MET A 1 25.00 27.71 -27.28
N ARG A 2 25.32 28.25 -26.09
CA ARG A 2 26.72 28.31 -25.63
C ARG A 2 27.13 26.87 -25.34
N ILE A 3 28.21 26.41 -25.97
CA ILE A 3 28.83 25.14 -25.62
C ILE A 3 29.56 25.43 -24.31
N ASP A 4 28.96 25.07 -23.19
CA ASP A 4 29.59 25.26 -21.88
C ASP A 4 30.87 24.42 -21.87
N THR A 5 32.02 25.07 -21.70
CA THR A 5 33.31 24.41 -21.63
C THR A 5 33.36 23.55 -20.37
N PRO A 6 33.73 22.26 -20.46
CA PRO A 6 33.76 21.41 -19.28
C PRO A 6 34.83 21.90 -18.30
N PRO A 7 34.64 21.68 -16.99
CA PRO A 7 35.63 22.06 -16.00
C PRO A 7 36.90 21.22 -16.21
N THR A 8 38.04 21.90 -16.35
CA THR A 8 39.35 21.27 -16.54
C THR A 8 40.37 21.84 -15.55
N LEU A 9 41.34 20.99 -15.21
CA LEU A 9 42.44 21.32 -14.30
C LEU A 9 43.73 21.33 -15.11
N ASN A 10 44.34 22.50 -15.25
CA ASN A 10 45.65 22.64 -15.88
C ASN A 10 46.70 22.94 -14.79
N VAL A 11 47.65 22.03 -14.61
CA VAL A 11 48.81 22.24 -13.74
C VAL A 11 49.89 22.90 -14.58
N ILE A 12 50.22 24.17 -14.31
CA ILE A 12 51.23 24.90 -15.09
C ILE A 12 52.62 24.55 -14.54
N THR A 13 53.36 23.73 -15.27
CA THR A 13 54.63 23.11 -14.85
C THR A 13 55.87 24.00 -15.00
N GLN A 14 55.74 25.26 -15.42
CA GLN A 14 56.91 26.13 -15.63
C GLN A 14 57.55 26.67 -14.33
N ASN A 15 56.94 26.44 -13.15
CA ASN A 15 57.54 26.77 -11.84
C ASN A 15 57.04 25.89 -10.66
N GLU A 16 56.46 24.71 -10.93
CA GLU A 16 55.93 23.73 -9.96
C GLU A 16 55.05 24.27 -8.80
N ARG A 17 54.41 25.43 -8.97
CA ARG A 17 53.69 26.08 -7.85
C ARG A 17 52.33 26.66 -8.21
N ALA A 18 51.74 26.41 -9.38
CA ALA A 18 50.41 26.96 -9.70
C ALA A 18 49.46 25.95 -10.39
N VAL A 19 48.24 25.85 -9.88
CA VAL A 19 47.10 25.12 -10.47
C VAL A 19 46.11 26.13 -11.00
N GLN A 20 45.79 26.01 -12.29
CA GLN A 20 44.80 26.84 -12.94
C GLN A 20 43.51 26.06 -13.19
N LEU A 21 42.40 26.61 -12.68
CA LEU A 21 41.06 26.09 -12.85
C LEU A 21 40.41 26.76 -14.06
N GLN A 22 39.92 25.98 -15.02
CA GLN A 22 39.31 26.49 -16.25
C GLN A 22 37.91 25.93 -16.46
N GLY A 23 37.10 26.63 -17.27
CA GLY A 23 35.78 26.19 -17.73
C GLY A 23 34.61 26.53 -16.81
N CYS A 24 33.47 25.87 -17.02
CA CYS A 24 32.23 26.09 -16.27
C CYS A 24 32.09 25.12 -15.09
N TRP A 25 32.06 25.65 -13.87
CA TRP A 25 31.90 24.95 -12.60
C TRP A 25 30.47 25.10 -12.08
N LEU A 26 29.52 24.53 -12.82
CA LEU A 26 28.10 24.57 -12.56
C LEU A 26 27.58 23.16 -12.23
N ALA A 27 26.49 23.06 -11.49
CA ALA A 27 25.91 21.78 -11.07
C ALA A 27 25.64 20.84 -12.25
N HIS A 28 25.10 21.37 -13.36
CA HIS A 28 24.78 20.56 -14.54
C HIS A 28 26.03 20.06 -15.28
N THR A 29 27.14 20.82 -15.27
CA THR A 29 28.40 20.38 -15.89
C THR A 29 29.15 19.39 -15.02
N LEU A 30 29.03 19.52 -13.69
CA LEU A 30 29.64 18.64 -12.69
C LEU A 30 28.91 17.30 -12.52
N CYS A 31 27.61 17.24 -12.81
CA CYS A 31 26.79 16.02 -12.65
C CYS A 31 26.99 14.94 -13.74
N HIS A 32 27.95 15.09 -14.66
CA HIS A 32 28.31 14.01 -15.58
C HIS A 32 29.04 12.88 -14.83
N ALA A 33 28.43 11.70 -14.83
CA ALA A 33 28.64 10.59 -13.87
C ALA A 33 30.10 10.19 -13.59
N ASP A 34 30.99 10.25 -14.57
CA ASP A 34 32.38 9.77 -14.41
C ASP A 34 33.38 10.88 -14.07
N ARG A 35 33.05 12.15 -14.33
CA ARG A 35 34.01 13.26 -14.19
C ARG A 35 34.12 13.81 -12.78
N LEU A 36 33.04 13.79 -12.00
CA LEU A 36 33.04 14.37 -10.65
C LEU A 36 34.02 13.65 -9.72
N SER A 37 34.03 12.32 -9.76
CA SER A 37 34.91 11.48 -8.94
C SER A 37 36.38 11.65 -9.33
N GLU A 38 36.68 11.68 -10.63
CA GLU A 38 38.05 11.86 -11.13
C GLU A 38 38.59 13.25 -10.76
N LEU A 39 37.78 14.28 -10.98
CA LEU A 39 38.13 15.67 -10.72
C LEU A 39 38.29 15.94 -9.21
N GLN A 40 37.44 15.33 -8.37
CA GLN A 40 37.57 15.40 -6.91
C GLN A 40 38.84 14.70 -6.41
N GLN A 41 39.21 13.56 -7.00
CA GLN A 41 40.47 12.87 -6.67
C GLN A 41 41.69 13.71 -7.06
N GLN A 42 41.71 14.28 -8.26
CA GLN A 42 42.78 15.16 -8.73
C GLN A 42 42.92 16.41 -7.85
N LEU A 43 41.81 17.06 -7.51
CA LEU A 43 41.77 18.22 -6.62
C LEU A 43 42.30 17.89 -5.22
N ASN A 44 41.89 16.76 -4.63
CA ASN A 44 42.36 16.35 -3.31
C ASN A 44 43.87 16.06 -3.31
N GLN A 45 44.40 15.45 -4.37
CA GLN A 45 45.84 15.21 -4.52
C GLN A 45 46.64 16.51 -4.62
N LEU A 46 46.12 17.50 -5.32
CA LEU A 46 46.75 18.81 -5.48
C LEU A 46 46.66 19.66 -4.21
N ALA A 47 45.56 19.57 -3.46
CA ALA A 47 45.36 20.29 -2.21
C ALA A 47 46.26 19.84 -1.05
N LEU A 48 46.85 18.63 -1.13
CA LEU A 48 47.84 18.13 -0.17
C LEU A 48 49.21 18.84 -0.28
N ARG A 49 49.44 19.64 -1.32
CA ARG A 49 50.71 20.36 -1.53
C ARG A 49 50.59 21.81 -1.02
N PRO A 50 51.22 22.18 0.11
CA PRO A 50 50.99 23.47 0.78
C PRO A 50 51.57 24.70 0.05
N ALA A 51 52.46 24.51 -0.94
CA ALA A 51 53.13 25.60 -1.65
C ALA A 51 52.48 25.96 -3.00
N LEU A 52 51.25 25.51 -3.24
CA LEU A 52 50.57 25.61 -4.53
C LEU A 52 49.61 26.81 -4.57
N GLN A 53 49.85 27.70 -5.53
CA GLN A 53 49.02 28.84 -5.88
C GLN A 53 47.81 28.37 -6.69
N TRP A 54 46.63 28.88 -6.38
CA TRP A 54 45.38 28.51 -7.04
C TRP A 54 44.89 29.67 -7.89
N ASP A 55 44.86 29.51 -9.20
CA ASP A 55 44.37 30.54 -10.12
C ASP A 55 42.97 30.19 -10.65
N LEU A 56 41.99 31.01 -10.27
CA LEU A 56 40.57 30.86 -10.64
C LEU A 56 40.16 31.87 -11.72
N SER A 57 41.10 32.62 -12.30
CA SER A 57 40.83 33.68 -13.27
C SER A 57 40.20 33.19 -14.59
N GLN A 58 40.41 31.93 -14.95
CA GLN A 58 39.92 31.30 -16.20
C GLN A 58 38.62 30.50 -16.00
N ILE A 59 37.95 30.64 -14.85
CA ILE A 59 36.63 30.06 -14.61
C ILE A 59 35.58 30.95 -15.27
N GLU A 60 34.85 30.40 -16.24
CA GLU A 60 33.81 31.14 -17.00
C GLU A 60 32.54 31.35 -16.17
N ALA A 61 32.19 30.38 -15.32
CA ALA A 61 31.04 30.43 -14.43
C ALA A 61 31.25 29.52 -13.21
N LEU A 62 30.85 29.98 -12.03
CA LEU A 62 30.95 29.25 -10.77
C LEU A 62 29.63 29.36 -9.99
N ASP A 63 29.05 28.23 -9.59
CA ASP A 63 27.88 28.21 -8.70
C ASP A 63 28.24 27.80 -7.26
N HIS A 64 27.22 27.78 -6.39
CA HIS A 64 27.37 27.41 -4.99
C HIS A 64 27.84 25.96 -4.79
N LEU A 65 27.51 25.03 -5.69
CA LEU A 65 27.88 23.61 -5.59
C LEU A 65 29.34 23.40 -6.00
N GLY A 66 29.77 24.01 -7.11
CA GLY A 66 31.16 24.03 -7.54
C GLY A 66 32.07 24.72 -6.51
N ALA A 67 31.62 25.86 -5.97
CA ALA A 67 32.34 26.56 -4.91
C ALA A 67 32.41 25.72 -3.62
N GLN A 68 31.34 25.01 -3.24
CA GLN A 68 31.34 24.13 -2.07
C GLN A 68 32.29 22.92 -2.26
N LEU A 69 32.42 22.40 -3.48
CA LEU A 69 33.38 21.34 -3.79
C LEU A 69 34.82 21.81 -3.55
N LEU A 70 35.19 22.96 -4.11
CA LEU A 70 36.50 23.58 -3.90
C LEU A 70 36.72 23.90 -2.41
N TRP A 71 35.69 24.42 -1.73
CA TRP A 71 35.74 24.72 -0.29
C TRP A 71 36.03 23.48 0.57
N ARG A 72 35.44 22.32 0.23
CA ARG A 72 35.72 21.05 0.92
C ARG A 72 37.15 20.55 0.66
N VAL A 73 37.61 20.67 -0.58
CA VAL A 73 38.98 20.31 -0.98
C VAL A 73 40.00 21.16 -0.20
N TRP A 74 39.76 22.46 -0.04
CA TRP A 74 40.60 23.35 0.75
C TRP A 74 40.33 23.30 2.27
N GLN A 75 39.68 22.23 2.75
CA GLN A 75 39.42 22.00 4.17
C GLN A 75 38.69 23.15 4.88
N HIS A 76 37.76 23.80 4.18
CA HIS A 76 36.94 24.91 4.68
C HIS A 76 37.74 26.18 5.02
N GLN A 77 38.89 26.37 4.36
CA GLN A 77 39.71 27.58 4.45
C GLN A 77 40.08 28.06 3.05
N LEU A 78 40.16 29.38 2.85
CA LEU A 78 40.70 29.91 1.60
C LEU A 78 42.22 29.72 1.58
N PRO A 79 42.80 29.24 0.47
CA PRO A 79 44.26 29.18 0.34
C PRO A 79 44.87 30.59 0.41
N GLU A 80 46.01 30.74 1.09
CA GLU A 80 46.69 32.05 1.23
C GLU A 80 47.16 32.65 -0.11
N HIS A 81 47.36 31.81 -1.13
CA HIS A 81 47.87 32.20 -2.46
C HIS A 81 46.86 31.92 -3.58
N ALA A 82 45.59 32.26 -3.37
CA ALA A 82 44.53 32.09 -4.38
C ALA A 82 44.25 33.40 -5.15
N ASN A 83 44.35 33.34 -6.47
CA ASN A 83 43.94 34.42 -7.37
C ASN A 83 42.47 34.22 -7.76
N ILE A 84 41.57 34.95 -7.11
CA ILE A 84 40.12 34.83 -7.27
C ILE A 84 39.56 36.16 -7.74
N SER A 85 38.74 36.14 -8.80
CA SER A 85 38.00 37.33 -9.27
C SER A 85 37.03 37.83 -8.19
N GLU A 86 36.84 39.14 -8.05
CA GLU A 86 35.94 39.75 -7.06
C GLU A 86 34.51 39.17 -7.11
N GLN A 87 34.02 38.80 -8.30
CA GLN A 87 32.70 38.19 -8.49
C GLN A 87 32.58 36.81 -7.83
N HIS A 88 33.66 36.02 -7.82
CA HIS A 88 33.67 34.67 -7.26
C HIS A 88 33.99 34.69 -5.77
N LEU A 89 34.76 35.69 -5.31
CA LEU A 89 35.13 35.87 -3.91
C LEU A 89 33.90 36.00 -3.01
N GLY A 90 32.86 36.71 -3.46
CA GLY A 90 31.59 36.84 -2.72
C GLY A 90 30.85 35.52 -2.49
N ILE A 91 31.04 34.50 -3.33
CA ILE A 91 30.47 33.16 -3.14
C ILE A 91 31.20 32.43 -2.00
N PHE A 92 32.53 32.49 -1.98
CA PHE A 92 33.35 31.85 -0.95
C PHE A 92 33.21 32.53 0.42
N GLU A 93 33.05 33.85 0.46
CA GLU A 93 32.76 34.56 1.72
C GLU A 93 31.42 34.11 2.33
N ARG A 94 30.37 33.98 1.50
CA ARG A 94 29.09 33.43 1.95
C ARG A 94 29.23 31.99 2.45
N LEU A 95 30.00 31.15 1.75
CA LEU A 95 30.30 29.78 2.20
C LEU A 95 31.06 29.77 3.52
N ARG A 96 32.01 30.69 3.72
CA ARG A 96 32.71 30.86 5.00
C ARG A 96 31.72 31.17 6.12
N THR A 97 30.83 32.15 5.93
CA THR A 97 29.79 32.50 6.92
C THR A 97 28.86 31.31 7.21
N VAL A 98 28.38 30.63 6.18
CA VAL A 98 27.46 29.49 6.33
C VAL A 98 28.14 28.27 6.96
N SER A 99 29.40 28.00 6.62
CA SER A 99 30.17 26.87 7.19
C SER A 99 30.48 27.05 8.68
N GLN A 100 30.51 28.30 9.17
CA GLN A 100 30.66 28.61 10.58
C GLN A 100 29.34 28.53 11.35
N LEU A 101 28.18 28.49 10.67
CA LEU A 101 26.91 28.24 11.33
C LEU A 101 26.92 26.79 11.83
N ALA A 102 26.90 26.63 13.15
CA ALA A 102 26.72 25.34 13.76
C ALA A 102 25.44 24.72 13.18
N GLN A 103 25.57 23.56 12.53
CA GLN A 103 24.39 22.80 12.14
C GLN A 103 23.57 22.55 13.40
N PRO A 104 22.27 22.90 13.42
CA PRO A 104 21.44 22.60 14.57
C PRO A 104 21.47 21.09 14.76
N VAL A 105 22.13 20.65 15.83
CA VAL A 105 22.13 19.25 16.23
C VAL A 105 20.69 18.96 16.64
N GLU A 106 19.96 18.19 15.83
CA GLU A 106 18.63 17.75 16.22
C GLU A 106 18.75 17.06 17.59
N PRO A 107 18.07 17.59 18.64
CA PRO A 107 18.19 17.03 19.97
C PRO A 107 17.66 15.60 19.94
N LYS A 108 18.53 14.61 20.11
CA LYS A 108 18.12 13.21 20.23
C LYS A 108 17.25 13.08 21.49
N PRO A 109 15.94 12.82 21.37
CA PRO A 109 15.07 12.85 22.53
C PRO A 109 15.44 11.72 23.50
N ARG A 110 15.61 12.08 24.78
CA ARG A 110 16.06 11.17 25.86
C ARG A 110 15.14 9.96 26.08
N LEU A 111 13.87 10.08 25.70
CA LEU A 111 12.84 9.04 25.83
C LEU A 111 12.43 8.48 24.46
N THR A 112 13.40 8.20 23.60
CA THR A 112 13.16 7.78 22.20
C THR A 112 12.22 6.56 22.10
N ARG A 113 12.27 5.64 23.08
CA ARG A 113 11.38 4.46 23.13
C ARG A 113 9.93 4.83 23.49
N VAL A 114 9.73 5.71 24.48
CA VAL A 114 8.40 6.16 24.89
C VAL A 114 7.80 7.09 23.84
N MET A 115 8.61 7.93 23.20
CA MET A 115 8.16 8.76 22.07
C MET A 115 7.80 7.92 20.85
N ARG A 116 8.51 6.83 20.58
CA ARG A 116 8.15 5.87 19.52
C ARG A 116 6.83 5.15 19.83
N LEU A 117 6.62 4.76 21.09
CA LEU A 117 5.34 4.20 21.52
C LEU A 117 4.22 5.25 21.38
N GLY A 118 4.47 6.48 21.84
CA GLY A 118 3.53 7.59 21.75
C GLY A 118 3.16 7.93 20.30
N SER A 119 4.13 7.99 19.39
CA SER A 119 3.86 8.22 17.97
C SER A 119 3.08 7.08 17.32
N MET A 120 3.33 5.83 17.72
CA MET A 120 2.55 4.68 17.26
C MET A 120 1.10 4.75 17.74
N VAL A 121 0.87 5.06 19.03
CA VAL A 121 -0.47 5.21 19.61
C VAL A 121 -1.22 6.37 18.94
N LEU A 122 -0.58 7.53 18.82
CA LEU A 122 -1.18 8.69 18.14
C LEU A 122 -1.48 8.40 16.66
N GLY A 123 -0.57 7.68 15.98
CA GLY A 123 -0.79 7.22 14.61
C GLY A 123 -2.02 6.31 14.51
N PHE A 124 -2.18 5.36 15.43
CA PHE A 124 -3.36 4.49 15.49
C PHE A 124 -4.66 5.28 15.66
N PHE A 125 -4.70 6.25 16.59
CA PHE A 125 -5.87 7.11 16.76
C PHE A 125 -6.17 7.94 15.50
N ALA A 126 -5.15 8.42 14.80
CA ALA A 126 -5.33 9.12 13.52
C ALA A 126 -5.87 8.20 12.42
N HIS A 127 -5.50 6.91 12.40
CA HIS A 127 -6.11 5.91 11.52
C HIS A 127 -7.59 5.70 11.87
N CYS A 128 -7.92 5.51 13.15
CA CYS A 128 -9.30 5.33 13.59
C CYS A 128 -10.18 6.53 13.24
N PHE A 129 -9.73 7.75 13.53
CA PHE A 129 -10.48 8.97 13.22
C PHE A 129 -10.76 9.11 11.71
N SER A 130 -9.76 8.85 10.89
CA SER A 130 -9.89 8.90 9.44
C SER A 130 -10.79 7.80 8.88
N PHE A 131 -10.78 6.61 9.48
CA PHE A 131 -11.70 5.54 9.13
C PHE A 131 -13.15 5.91 9.49
N VAL A 132 -13.38 6.51 10.66
CA VAL A 132 -14.70 7.04 11.06
C VAL A 132 -15.16 8.16 10.13
N SER A 133 -14.26 9.07 9.75
CA SER A 133 -14.54 10.12 8.76
C SER A 133 -14.91 9.53 7.40
N LEU A 134 -14.21 8.49 6.95
CA LEU A 134 -14.51 7.79 5.69
C LEU A 134 -15.89 7.14 5.72
N LEU A 135 -16.22 6.48 6.84
CA LEU A 135 -17.52 5.86 7.05
C LEU A 135 -18.64 6.92 7.09
N GLY A 136 -18.42 8.04 7.78
CA GLY A 136 -19.34 9.16 7.81
C GLY A 136 -19.58 9.76 6.42
N GLN A 137 -18.51 9.97 5.64
CA GLN A 137 -18.62 10.46 4.26
C GLN A 137 -19.37 9.48 3.38
N LEU A 138 -19.11 8.16 3.49
CA LEU A 138 -19.84 7.14 2.75
C LEU A 138 -21.35 7.18 3.07
N MET A 139 -21.74 7.36 4.34
CA MET A 139 -23.15 7.47 4.71
C MET A 139 -23.81 8.69 4.08
N LEU A 140 -23.11 9.83 4.03
CA LEU A 140 -23.60 11.03 3.35
C LEU A 140 -23.72 10.82 1.83
N ASP A 141 -22.71 10.22 1.20
CA ASP A 141 -22.69 9.92 -0.23
C ASP A 141 -23.82 8.94 -0.61
N LEU A 142 -24.06 7.93 0.22
CA LEU A 142 -25.15 6.97 0.04
C LEU A 142 -26.52 7.65 0.20
N GLY A 143 -26.67 8.53 1.18
CA GLY A 143 -27.87 9.35 1.35
C GLY A 143 -28.13 10.27 0.15
N HIS A 144 -27.07 10.87 -0.43
CA HIS A 144 -27.17 11.66 -1.65
C HIS A 144 -27.57 10.80 -2.85
N PHE A 145 -26.96 9.62 -3.00
CA PHE A 145 -27.27 8.66 -4.06
C PHE A 145 -28.72 8.16 -4.00
N ILE A 146 -29.23 7.85 -2.80
CA ILE A 146 -30.63 7.44 -2.60
C ILE A 146 -31.59 8.58 -2.99
N ARG A 147 -31.25 9.84 -2.71
CA ARG A 147 -32.08 11.00 -3.08
C ARG A 147 -32.04 11.29 -4.59
N HIS A 148 -30.94 10.99 -5.27
CA HIS A 148 -30.75 11.27 -6.70
C HIS A 148 -30.16 10.07 -7.47
N PRO A 149 -30.88 8.94 -7.59
CA PRO A 149 -30.34 7.70 -8.14
C PRO A 149 -29.95 7.82 -9.63
N LEU A 150 -30.65 8.66 -10.39
CA LEU A 150 -30.38 8.87 -11.83
C LEU A 150 -29.02 9.53 -12.12
N ARG A 151 -28.43 10.23 -11.14
CA ARG A 151 -27.10 10.85 -11.25
C ARG A 151 -25.98 9.95 -10.72
N GLY A 152 -26.33 8.74 -10.32
CA GLY A 152 -25.42 7.76 -9.75
C GLY A 152 -24.40 7.20 -10.77
N PRO A 153 -23.19 6.82 -10.31
CA PRO A 153 -22.16 6.22 -11.15
C PRO A 153 -22.44 4.73 -11.45
N TRP A 154 -23.59 4.42 -12.05
CA TRP A 154 -24.05 3.05 -12.33
C TRP A 154 -23.08 2.23 -13.17
N LYS A 155 -22.42 2.87 -14.15
CA LYS A 155 -21.40 2.24 -15.00
C LYS A 155 -20.18 1.78 -14.19
N GLU A 156 -19.79 2.55 -13.18
CA GLU A 156 -18.66 2.19 -12.31
C GLU A 156 -19.07 1.08 -11.36
N ILE A 157 -20.28 1.14 -10.78
CA ILE A 157 -20.83 0.09 -9.93
C ILE A 157 -20.89 -1.25 -10.69
N SER A 158 -21.48 -1.29 -11.89
CA SER A 158 -21.62 -2.52 -12.66
C SER A 158 -20.27 -3.10 -13.10
N ALA A 159 -19.34 -2.25 -13.56
CA ALA A 159 -17.99 -2.68 -13.90
C ALA A 159 -17.25 -3.25 -12.69
N ASN A 160 -17.48 -2.66 -11.52
CA ASN A 160 -16.90 -3.11 -10.26
C ASN A 160 -17.52 -4.43 -9.77
N ILE A 161 -18.82 -4.65 -9.93
CA ILE A 161 -19.47 -5.95 -9.64
C ILE A 161 -18.88 -7.04 -10.53
N TYR A 162 -18.72 -6.79 -11.82
CA TYR A 162 -18.11 -7.78 -12.73
C TYR A 162 -16.67 -8.07 -12.36
N ARG A 163 -15.84 -7.03 -12.18
CA ARG A 163 -14.41 -7.19 -11.87
C ARG A 163 -14.19 -7.85 -10.52
N MET A 164 -14.93 -7.48 -9.48
CA MET A 164 -14.70 -7.97 -8.12
C MET A 164 -15.47 -9.24 -7.78
N GLY A 165 -16.64 -9.44 -8.40
CA GLY A 165 -17.49 -10.61 -8.23
C GLY A 165 -17.17 -11.73 -9.22
N ALA A 166 -17.53 -11.54 -10.49
CA ALA A 166 -17.49 -12.62 -11.49
C ALA A 166 -16.08 -13.22 -11.65
N GLN A 167 -15.05 -12.37 -11.66
CA GLN A 167 -13.68 -12.84 -11.80
C GLN A 167 -13.09 -13.45 -10.51
N ALA A 168 -13.77 -13.34 -9.36
CA ALA A 168 -13.36 -14.02 -8.12
C ALA A 168 -13.92 -15.45 -8.02
N LEU A 169 -14.99 -15.76 -8.75
CA LEU A 169 -15.72 -17.04 -8.68
C LEU A 169 -14.82 -18.27 -8.91
N GLY A 170 -13.83 -18.18 -9.79
CA GLY A 170 -12.94 -19.30 -10.10
C GLY A 170 -12.05 -19.69 -8.93
N ILE A 171 -11.44 -18.70 -8.26
CA ILE A 171 -10.55 -18.95 -7.11
C ILE A 171 -11.38 -19.42 -5.91
N THR A 172 -12.55 -18.82 -5.67
CA THR A 172 -13.43 -19.23 -4.57
C THR A 172 -14.04 -20.61 -4.78
N ALA A 173 -14.35 -21.01 -6.02
CA ALA A 173 -14.82 -22.36 -6.32
C ALA A 173 -13.75 -23.42 -6.02
N LEU A 174 -12.52 -23.19 -6.52
CA LEU A 174 -11.41 -24.11 -6.33
C LEU A 174 -11.11 -24.31 -4.84
N VAL A 175 -10.95 -23.21 -4.11
CA VAL A 175 -10.66 -23.27 -2.66
C VAL A 175 -11.85 -23.83 -1.88
N GLY A 176 -13.08 -23.45 -2.24
CA GLY A 176 -14.30 -23.98 -1.64
C GLY A 176 -14.38 -25.50 -1.73
N ILE A 177 -14.23 -26.07 -2.93
CA ILE A 177 -14.22 -27.52 -3.15
C ILE A 177 -13.14 -28.20 -2.30
N LEU A 178 -11.89 -27.68 -2.33
CA LEU A 178 -10.78 -28.27 -1.60
C LEU A 178 -11.03 -28.29 -0.08
N ILE A 179 -11.51 -27.16 0.47
CA ILE A 179 -11.81 -27.08 1.90
C ILE A 179 -13.00 -27.95 2.25
N GLY A 180 -14.02 -28.02 1.40
CA GLY A 180 -15.16 -28.93 1.57
C GLY A 180 -14.75 -30.39 1.65
N ILE A 181 -13.87 -30.84 0.74
CA ILE A 181 -13.30 -32.20 0.74
C ILE A 181 -12.55 -32.46 2.05
N VAL A 182 -11.64 -31.55 2.44
CA VAL A 182 -10.83 -31.71 3.65
C VAL A 182 -11.71 -31.74 4.90
N LEU A 183 -12.66 -30.82 5.03
CA LEU A 183 -13.55 -30.73 6.17
C LEU A 183 -14.43 -31.98 6.29
N SER A 184 -15.00 -32.44 5.18
CA SER A 184 -15.81 -33.65 5.17
C SER A 184 -14.98 -34.89 5.49
N TYR A 185 -13.76 -34.99 4.95
CA TYR A 185 -12.87 -36.11 5.24
C TYR A 185 -12.55 -36.21 6.74
N LEU A 186 -12.12 -35.10 7.35
CA LEU A 186 -11.80 -35.05 8.77
C LEU A 186 -13.02 -35.30 9.66
N SER A 187 -14.16 -34.70 9.31
CA SER A 187 -15.40 -34.86 10.08
C SER A 187 -15.96 -36.27 9.99
N ALA A 188 -15.95 -36.87 8.79
CA ALA A 188 -16.37 -38.26 8.57
C ALA A 188 -15.52 -39.24 9.38
N GLN A 189 -14.20 -39.05 9.40
CA GLN A 189 -13.30 -39.90 10.17
C GLN A 189 -13.63 -39.85 11.66
N GLN A 190 -13.91 -38.66 12.19
CA GLN A 190 -14.28 -38.48 13.59
C GLN A 190 -15.65 -39.08 13.92
N LEU A 191 -16.66 -38.83 13.08
CA LEU A 191 -18.04 -39.30 13.29
C LEU A 191 -18.16 -40.83 13.20
N LYS A 192 -17.39 -41.45 12.29
CA LYS A 192 -17.37 -42.91 12.11
C LYS A 192 -16.95 -43.64 13.39
N THR A 193 -16.05 -43.06 14.18
CA THR A 193 -15.63 -43.61 15.48
C THR A 193 -16.76 -43.61 16.50
N PHE A 194 -17.74 -42.72 16.38
CA PHE A 194 -18.92 -42.63 17.26
C PHE A 194 -20.19 -43.22 16.65
N GLY A 195 -20.11 -43.86 15.47
CA GLY A 195 -21.28 -44.37 14.74
C GLY A 195 -22.24 -43.27 14.25
N GLY A 196 -21.75 -42.04 14.13
CA GLY A 196 -22.54 -40.84 13.88
C GLY A 196 -22.66 -40.44 12.40
N ASP A 197 -22.48 -41.37 11.46
CA ASP A 197 -22.34 -41.08 10.01
C ASP A 197 -23.48 -40.22 9.43
N LEU A 198 -24.69 -40.34 9.99
CA LEU A 198 -25.87 -39.58 9.58
C LEU A 198 -25.80 -38.08 9.92
N PHE A 199 -24.99 -37.69 10.90
CA PHE A 199 -24.85 -36.30 11.34
C PHE A 199 -23.86 -35.48 10.51
N ILE A 200 -23.16 -36.10 9.56
CA ILE A 200 -22.17 -35.39 8.74
C ILE A 200 -22.80 -34.28 7.91
N VAL A 201 -24.02 -34.48 7.40
CA VAL A 201 -24.75 -33.48 6.61
C VAL A 201 -25.12 -32.28 7.48
N ASN A 202 -25.54 -32.52 8.73
CA ASN A 202 -25.82 -31.47 9.70
C ASN A 202 -24.58 -30.65 10.01
N LEU A 203 -23.47 -31.34 10.30
CA LEU A 203 -22.20 -30.69 10.62
C LEU A 203 -21.67 -29.86 9.45
N LEU A 204 -21.63 -30.43 8.25
CA LEU A 204 -21.14 -29.74 7.05
C LEU A 204 -22.06 -28.58 6.65
N GLY A 205 -23.37 -28.83 6.59
CA GLY A 205 -24.36 -27.81 6.21
C GLY A 205 -24.30 -26.60 7.15
N MET A 206 -24.39 -26.82 8.45
CA MET A 206 -24.35 -25.73 9.43
C MET A 206 -22.99 -25.02 9.45
N SER A 207 -21.88 -25.75 9.46
CA SER A 207 -20.55 -25.15 9.57
C SER A 207 -20.19 -24.34 8.33
N ILE A 208 -20.51 -24.84 7.13
CA ILE A 208 -20.20 -24.16 5.87
C ILE A 208 -21.08 -22.94 5.69
N ILE A 209 -22.41 -23.10 5.70
CA ILE A 209 -23.32 -22.00 5.36
C ILE A 209 -23.28 -20.85 6.39
N ARG A 210 -23.12 -21.18 7.67
CA ARG A 210 -23.21 -20.18 8.74
C ARG A 210 -21.88 -19.48 9.05
N GLU A 211 -20.76 -20.19 8.94
CA GLU A 211 -19.47 -19.71 9.45
C GLU A 211 -18.39 -19.73 8.35
N LEU A 212 -17.98 -20.92 7.91
CA LEU A 212 -16.81 -21.09 7.04
C LEU A 212 -16.99 -20.47 5.66
N GLY A 213 -18.17 -20.60 5.07
CA GLY A 213 -18.50 -20.06 3.75
C GLY A 213 -18.29 -18.55 3.63
N PRO A 214 -19.01 -17.74 4.43
CA PRO A 214 -18.81 -16.29 4.50
C PRO A 214 -17.36 -15.89 4.80
N MET A 215 -16.72 -16.57 5.77
CA MET A 215 -15.35 -16.29 6.18
C MET A 215 -14.35 -16.54 5.05
N LEU A 216 -14.41 -17.70 4.40
CA LEU A 216 -13.49 -18.11 3.34
C LEU A 216 -13.63 -17.22 2.11
N ALA A 217 -14.87 -16.98 1.68
CA ALA A 217 -15.14 -16.04 0.61
C ALA A 217 -14.51 -14.68 0.92
N ALA A 218 -14.70 -14.17 2.14
CA ALA A 218 -14.21 -12.85 2.53
C ALA A 218 -12.68 -12.77 2.56
N ILE A 219 -12.00 -13.79 3.07
CA ILE A 219 -10.52 -13.85 3.08
C ILE A 219 -9.97 -13.83 1.65
N LEU A 220 -10.56 -14.63 0.75
CA LEU A 220 -10.13 -14.68 -0.66
C LEU A 220 -10.39 -13.34 -1.37
N VAL A 221 -11.57 -12.75 -1.17
CA VAL A 221 -11.94 -11.47 -1.78
C VAL A 221 -11.09 -10.32 -1.21
N ALA A 222 -10.76 -10.34 0.08
CA ALA A 222 -9.84 -9.37 0.68
C ALA A 222 -8.44 -9.43 0.04
N GLY A 223 -7.89 -10.65 -0.12
CA GLY A 223 -6.59 -10.85 -0.75
C GLY A 223 -6.55 -10.40 -2.21
N ARG A 224 -7.57 -10.74 -2.99
CA ARG A 224 -7.58 -10.53 -4.44
C ARG A 224 -8.20 -9.19 -4.84
N SER A 225 -9.44 -8.94 -4.46
CA SER A 225 -10.17 -7.72 -4.82
C SER A 225 -9.78 -6.54 -3.93
N GLY A 226 -9.57 -6.75 -2.63
CA GLY A 226 -9.10 -5.71 -1.71
C GLY A 226 -7.72 -5.17 -2.09
N SER A 227 -6.77 -6.05 -2.41
CA SER A 227 -5.46 -5.70 -2.96
C SER A 227 -5.59 -4.89 -4.26
N ALA A 228 -6.41 -5.35 -5.20
CA ALA A 228 -6.61 -4.66 -6.48
C ALA A 228 -7.23 -3.26 -6.31
N ILE A 229 -8.20 -3.08 -5.41
CA ILE A 229 -8.78 -1.76 -5.10
C ILE A 229 -7.70 -0.82 -4.55
N THR A 230 -6.92 -1.32 -3.58
CA THR A 230 -5.86 -0.55 -2.92
C THR A 230 -4.80 -0.12 -3.93
N ALA A 231 -4.35 -1.05 -4.77
CA ALA A 231 -3.37 -0.81 -5.82
C ALA A 231 -3.91 0.17 -6.87
N GLN A 232 -5.17 0.05 -7.30
CA GLN A 232 -5.77 0.99 -8.24
C GLN A 232 -5.80 2.42 -7.70
N LEU A 233 -6.25 2.60 -6.45
CA LEU A 233 -6.25 3.92 -5.80
C LEU A 233 -4.83 4.46 -5.62
N GLY A 234 -3.88 3.60 -5.25
CA GLY A 234 -2.48 3.98 -5.12
C GLY A 234 -1.84 4.38 -6.45
N VAL A 235 -2.15 3.68 -7.54
CA VAL A 235 -1.73 4.09 -8.90
C VAL A 235 -2.32 5.46 -9.25
N MET A 236 -3.61 5.68 -9.01
CA MET A 236 -4.25 6.98 -9.21
C MET A 236 -3.62 8.11 -8.38
N ARG A 237 -3.05 7.79 -7.21
CA ARG A 237 -2.28 8.76 -6.43
C ARG A 237 -0.92 9.03 -7.07
N VAL A 238 -0.20 8.00 -7.48
CA VAL A 238 1.13 8.12 -8.12
C VAL A 238 1.04 8.85 -9.47
N THR A 239 -0.07 8.69 -10.20
CA THR A 239 -0.34 9.39 -11.47
C THR A 239 -1.01 10.75 -11.28
N GLU A 240 -1.14 11.25 -10.05
CA GLU A 240 -1.78 12.53 -9.70
C GLU A 240 -3.27 12.65 -10.13
N GLU A 241 -3.92 11.55 -10.52
CA GLU A 241 -5.34 11.53 -10.90
C GLU A 241 -6.24 11.95 -9.73
N LEU A 242 -5.90 11.54 -8.49
CA LEU A 242 -6.65 11.95 -7.30
C LEU A 242 -6.60 13.47 -7.07
N ASP A 243 -5.44 14.09 -7.30
CA ASP A 243 -5.24 15.52 -7.10
C ASP A 243 -5.92 16.31 -8.22
N ALA A 244 -5.85 15.82 -9.46
CA ALA A 244 -6.62 16.36 -10.59
C ALA A 244 -8.13 16.34 -10.33
N MET A 245 -8.66 15.25 -9.77
CA MET A 245 -10.07 15.17 -9.38
C MET A 245 -10.45 16.23 -8.34
N GLN A 246 -9.56 16.50 -7.37
CA GLN A 246 -9.79 17.52 -6.35
C GLN A 246 -9.81 18.93 -6.97
N VAL A 247 -8.92 19.22 -7.93
CA VAL A 247 -8.91 20.50 -8.65
C VAL A 247 -10.16 20.69 -9.52
N MET A 248 -10.69 19.60 -10.10
CA MET A 248 -11.96 19.61 -10.84
C MET A 248 -13.21 19.69 -9.94
N GLY A 249 -13.04 19.70 -8.61
CA GLY A 249 -14.15 19.71 -7.66
C GLY A 249 -14.95 18.40 -7.60
N ILE A 250 -14.35 17.28 -8.03
CA ILE A 250 -14.99 15.96 -8.01
C ILE A 250 -14.70 15.26 -6.68
N PRO A 251 -15.71 14.99 -5.83
CA PRO A 251 -15.48 14.35 -4.54
C PRO A 251 -15.04 12.89 -4.69
N HIS A 252 -13.93 12.54 -4.03
CA HIS A 252 -13.39 11.16 -4.04
C HIS A 252 -14.36 10.15 -3.44
N GLY A 253 -15.09 10.53 -2.38
CA GLY A 253 -16.10 9.69 -1.72
C GLY A 253 -17.14 9.14 -2.69
N PHE A 254 -17.90 10.04 -3.29
CA PHE A 254 -19.00 9.70 -4.19
C PHE A 254 -18.53 8.98 -5.47
N ARG A 255 -17.35 9.34 -6.01
CA ARG A 255 -16.89 8.81 -7.30
C ARG A 255 -16.00 7.57 -7.21
N LEU A 256 -15.25 7.39 -6.13
CA LEU A 256 -14.28 6.28 -6.01
C LEU A 256 -14.65 5.28 -4.94
N ILE A 257 -15.13 5.74 -3.78
CA ILE A 257 -15.35 4.90 -2.60
C ILE A 257 -16.72 4.24 -2.69
N MET A 258 -17.78 5.05 -2.84
CA MET A 258 -19.16 4.58 -2.89
C MET A 258 -19.40 3.48 -3.95
N PRO A 259 -18.94 3.60 -5.21
CA PRO A 259 -19.20 2.58 -6.22
C PRO A 259 -18.54 1.24 -5.91
N ARG A 260 -17.36 1.26 -5.28
CA ARG A 260 -16.62 0.06 -4.89
C ARG A 260 -17.26 -0.62 -3.68
N VAL A 261 -17.66 0.17 -2.68
CA VAL A 261 -18.36 -0.35 -1.49
C VAL A 261 -19.70 -0.98 -1.88
N LEU A 262 -20.51 -0.30 -2.70
CA LEU A 262 -21.78 -0.86 -3.19
C LEU A 262 -21.57 -2.12 -4.03
N ALA A 263 -20.59 -2.11 -4.93
CA ALA A 263 -20.28 -3.28 -5.73
C ALA A 263 -19.89 -4.48 -4.88
N LEU A 264 -19.04 -4.30 -3.85
CA LEU A 264 -18.64 -5.39 -2.97
C LEU A 264 -19.78 -5.81 -2.03
N ALA A 265 -20.60 -4.87 -1.54
CA ALA A 265 -21.79 -5.19 -0.74
C ALA A 265 -22.78 -6.09 -1.48
N ILE A 266 -22.93 -5.90 -2.80
CA ILE A 266 -23.81 -6.71 -3.66
C ILE A 266 -23.14 -8.00 -4.11
N ALA A 267 -21.87 -7.93 -4.53
CA ALA A 267 -21.16 -9.10 -5.07
C ALA A 267 -20.84 -10.12 -3.97
N MET A 268 -20.50 -9.66 -2.76
CA MET A 268 -20.04 -10.53 -1.69
C MET A 268 -21.04 -11.61 -1.27
N PRO A 269 -22.32 -11.33 -0.98
CA PRO A 269 -23.29 -12.39 -0.66
C PRO A 269 -23.47 -13.39 -1.81
N LEU A 270 -23.37 -12.96 -3.07
CA LEU A 270 -23.42 -13.87 -4.22
C LEU A 270 -22.20 -14.81 -4.27
N ILE A 271 -21.01 -14.27 -3.95
CA ILE A 271 -19.77 -15.06 -3.83
C ILE A 271 -19.89 -16.05 -2.66
N VAL A 272 -20.50 -15.66 -1.54
CA VAL A 272 -20.73 -16.57 -0.40
C VAL A 272 -21.58 -17.76 -0.84
N ILE A 273 -22.75 -17.51 -1.45
CA ILE A 273 -23.63 -18.58 -1.96
C ILE A 273 -22.86 -19.51 -2.89
N TRP A 274 -22.11 -18.93 -3.83
CA TRP A 274 -21.30 -19.70 -4.76
C TRP A 274 -20.24 -20.56 -4.05
N THR A 275 -19.55 -19.99 -3.07
CA THR A 275 -18.52 -20.69 -2.30
C THR A 275 -19.12 -21.81 -1.46
N ASP A 276 -20.29 -21.60 -0.86
CA ASP A 276 -21.01 -22.59 -0.07
C ASP A 276 -21.42 -23.78 -0.92
N VAL A 277 -21.99 -23.53 -2.11
CA VAL A 277 -22.36 -24.59 -3.04
C VAL A 277 -21.14 -25.40 -3.45
N MET A 278 -20.04 -24.74 -3.80
CA MET A 278 -18.80 -25.40 -4.20
C MET A 278 -18.17 -26.20 -3.05
N ALA A 279 -18.19 -25.67 -1.83
CA ALA A 279 -17.71 -26.37 -0.64
C ALA A 279 -18.58 -27.58 -0.27
N LEU A 280 -19.90 -27.44 -0.34
CA LEU A 280 -20.83 -28.56 -0.12
C LEU A 280 -20.69 -29.65 -1.18
N MET A 281 -20.46 -29.28 -2.45
CA MET A 281 -20.14 -30.24 -3.50
C MET A 281 -18.86 -31.02 -3.19
N GLY A 282 -17.79 -30.34 -2.76
CA GLY A 282 -16.55 -30.99 -2.33
C GLY A 282 -16.78 -31.94 -1.14
N GLY A 283 -17.56 -31.49 -0.15
CA GLY A 283 -17.92 -32.30 1.01
C GLY A 283 -18.74 -33.54 0.62
N MET A 284 -19.70 -33.40 -0.29
CA MET A 284 -20.51 -34.51 -0.79
C MET A 284 -19.66 -35.59 -1.47
N ILE A 285 -18.68 -35.20 -2.29
CA ILE A 285 -17.75 -36.14 -2.95
C ILE A 285 -16.96 -36.93 -1.90
N ALA A 286 -16.43 -36.26 -0.88
CA ALA A 286 -15.67 -36.90 0.19
C ALA A 286 -16.54 -37.80 1.08
N ALA A 287 -17.76 -37.38 1.42
CA ALA A 287 -18.72 -38.17 2.18
C ALA A 287 -19.12 -39.46 1.44
N GLN A 288 -19.30 -39.38 0.12
CA GLN A 288 -19.55 -40.55 -0.71
C GLN A 288 -18.36 -41.52 -0.68
N ALA A 289 -17.13 -41.02 -0.85
CA ALA A 289 -15.94 -41.85 -0.89
C ALA A 289 -15.63 -42.55 0.45
N LEU A 290 -15.86 -41.89 1.58
CA LEU A 290 -15.42 -42.37 2.90
C LEU A 290 -16.52 -43.10 3.70
N LEU A 291 -17.77 -42.68 3.55
CA LEU A 291 -18.93 -43.22 4.27
C LEU A 291 -19.90 -44.00 3.37
N GLY A 292 -19.69 -44.01 2.04
CA GLY A 292 -20.62 -44.65 1.10
C GLY A 292 -21.96 -43.92 0.99
N MET A 293 -22.04 -42.67 1.45
CA MET A 293 -23.28 -41.89 1.44
C MET A 293 -23.66 -41.49 0.01
N SER A 294 -24.90 -41.81 -0.39
CA SER A 294 -25.40 -41.42 -1.71
C SER A 294 -25.53 -39.88 -1.83
N PRO A 295 -25.06 -39.27 -2.94
CA PRO A 295 -25.25 -37.83 -3.20
C PRO A 295 -26.72 -37.38 -3.10
N ALA A 296 -27.66 -38.23 -3.53
CA ALA A 296 -29.09 -37.94 -3.46
C ALA A 296 -29.57 -37.80 -2.01
N PHE A 297 -29.05 -38.64 -1.10
CA PHE A 297 -29.37 -38.55 0.33
C PHE A 297 -28.80 -37.27 0.94
N PHE A 298 -27.58 -36.88 0.57
CA PHE A 298 -26.95 -35.64 1.05
C PHE A 298 -27.80 -34.42 0.69
N ILE A 299 -28.21 -34.30 -0.58
CA ILE A 299 -29.03 -33.18 -1.07
C ILE A 299 -30.40 -33.16 -0.39
N TYR A 300 -31.03 -34.33 -0.21
CA TYR A 300 -32.33 -34.42 0.46
C TYR A 300 -32.25 -34.01 1.94
N LYS A 301 -31.16 -34.35 2.64
CA LYS A 301 -30.98 -34.04 4.07
C LYS A 301 -30.49 -32.62 4.35
N LEU A 302 -29.87 -31.95 3.40
CA LEU A 302 -29.29 -30.62 3.60
C LEU A 302 -30.31 -29.53 4.02
N PRO A 303 -31.54 -29.45 3.46
CA PRO A 303 -32.54 -28.48 3.92
C PRO A 303 -33.06 -28.75 5.32
N GLU A 304 -33.12 -30.02 5.75
CA GLU A 304 -33.47 -30.38 7.13
C GLU A 304 -32.34 -30.00 8.12
N ALA A 305 -31.10 -30.05 7.65
CA ALA A 305 -29.90 -29.76 8.41
C ALA A 305 -29.71 -28.27 8.72
N VAL A 306 -30.12 -27.38 7.82
CA VAL A 306 -29.80 -25.94 7.89
C VAL A 306 -31.08 -25.11 7.91
N PRO A 307 -31.47 -24.57 9.08
CA PRO A 307 -32.58 -23.63 9.18
C PRO A 307 -32.38 -22.41 8.27
N ILE A 308 -33.46 -21.95 7.63
CA ILE A 308 -33.45 -20.79 6.73
C ILE A 308 -32.87 -19.52 7.38
N LEU A 309 -33.01 -19.39 8.70
CA LEU A 309 -32.45 -18.27 9.45
C LEU A 309 -30.90 -18.24 9.40
N ASN A 310 -30.26 -19.41 9.50
CA ASN A 310 -28.79 -19.50 9.44
C ASN A 310 -28.25 -19.15 8.05
N TYR A 311 -29.01 -19.46 7.01
CA TYR A 311 -28.70 -19.01 5.65
C TYR A 311 -28.73 -17.48 5.53
N TRP A 312 -29.79 -16.82 6.04
CA TRP A 312 -29.86 -15.36 6.05
C TRP A 312 -28.76 -14.70 6.87
N ILE A 313 -28.37 -15.28 8.00
CA ILE A 313 -27.23 -14.81 8.81
C ILE A 313 -25.93 -14.88 8.00
N GLY A 314 -25.69 -15.99 7.28
CA GLY A 314 -24.53 -16.13 6.40
C GLY A 314 -24.50 -15.06 5.28
N LEU A 315 -25.64 -14.77 4.66
CA LEU A 315 -25.74 -13.71 3.65
C LEU A 315 -25.50 -12.32 4.24
N LEU A 316 -26.06 -12.02 5.41
CA LEU A 316 -25.86 -10.75 6.10
C LEU A 316 -24.38 -10.55 6.45
N LYS A 317 -23.71 -11.60 6.95
CA LYS A 317 -22.25 -11.60 7.15
C LYS A 317 -21.54 -11.27 5.85
N GLY A 318 -21.90 -11.92 4.74
CA GLY A 318 -21.36 -11.65 3.40
C GLY A 318 -21.44 -10.17 3.03
N VAL A 319 -22.62 -9.54 3.15
CA VAL A 319 -22.78 -8.09 2.88
C VAL A 319 -21.86 -7.25 3.77
N SER A 320 -21.85 -7.54 5.08
CA SER A 320 -21.04 -6.78 6.05
C SER A 320 -19.53 -6.89 5.78
N PHE A 321 -19.05 -8.08 5.43
CA PHE A 321 -17.65 -8.31 5.08
C PHE A 321 -17.27 -7.60 3.78
N GLY A 322 -18.17 -7.61 2.77
CA GLY A 322 -17.97 -6.87 1.54
C GLY A 322 -17.81 -5.36 1.79
N VAL A 323 -18.67 -4.77 2.62
CA VAL A 323 -18.55 -3.35 3.00
C VAL A 323 -17.24 -3.08 3.73
N LEU A 324 -16.89 -3.93 4.71
CA LEU A 324 -15.69 -3.79 5.53
C LEU A 324 -14.41 -3.85 4.68
N ILE A 325 -14.29 -4.86 3.81
CA ILE A 325 -13.13 -5.04 2.92
C ILE A 325 -12.99 -3.84 1.99
N ALA A 326 -14.09 -3.39 1.37
CA ALA A 326 -14.05 -2.26 0.46
C ALA A 326 -13.62 -0.96 1.15
N LEU A 327 -14.11 -0.72 2.37
CA LEU A 327 -13.73 0.45 3.18
C LEU A 327 -12.26 0.42 3.59
N ILE A 328 -11.76 -0.72 4.06
CA ILE A 328 -10.35 -0.87 4.45
C ILE A 328 -9.46 -0.67 3.21
N ALA A 329 -9.81 -1.30 2.08
CA ALA A 329 -9.06 -1.15 0.84
C ALA A 329 -9.04 0.31 0.33
N CYS A 330 -10.16 1.02 0.42
CA CYS A 330 -10.22 2.44 0.07
C CYS A 330 -9.41 3.31 1.04
N HIS A 331 -9.46 3.03 2.34
CA HIS A 331 -8.71 3.75 3.36
C HIS A 331 -7.20 3.66 3.13
N PHE A 332 -6.69 2.46 2.89
CA PHE A 332 -5.27 2.27 2.58
C PHE A 332 -4.91 2.83 1.20
N GLY A 333 -5.79 2.67 0.20
CA GLY A 333 -5.55 3.16 -1.15
C GLY A 333 -5.37 4.68 -1.24
N LEU A 334 -6.19 5.45 -0.52
CA LEU A 334 -6.15 6.92 -0.54
C LEU A 334 -4.99 7.52 0.27
N ARG A 335 -4.38 6.71 1.17
CA ARG A 335 -3.27 7.10 2.04
C ARG A 335 -1.89 6.74 1.50
N ILE A 336 -1.82 6.04 0.36
CA ILE A 336 -0.55 5.75 -0.30
C ILE A 336 0.12 7.08 -0.67
N GLU A 337 1.43 7.14 -0.48
CA GLU A 337 2.27 8.27 -0.91
C GLU A 337 2.60 8.13 -2.41
N PRO A 338 2.94 9.22 -3.12
CA PRO A 338 3.27 9.20 -4.54
C PRO A 338 4.65 8.58 -4.82
N ASN A 339 4.87 7.34 -4.34
CA ASN A 339 6.05 6.54 -4.59
C ASN A 339 5.69 5.05 -4.68
N THR A 340 6.50 4.29 -5.41
CA THR A 340 6.22 2.86 -5.70
C THR A 340 6.43 1.95 -4.49
N GLU A 341 7.27 2.34 -3.53
CA GLU A 341 7.48 1.57 -2.29
C GLU A 341 6.24 1.63 -1.38
N SER A 342 5.68 2.82 -1.19
CA SER A 342 4.46 3.04 -0.41
C SER A 342 3.26 2.33 -1.04
N LEU A 343 3.18 2.28 -2.38
CA LEU A 343 2.16 1.49 -3.09
C LEU A 343 2.22 0.00 -2.70
N GLY A 344 3.40 -0.60 -2.73
CA GLY A 344 3.60 -2.00 -2.35
C GLY A 344 3.26 -2.25 -0.87
N ARG A 345 3.75 -1.39 0.03
CA ARG A 345 3.50 -1.49 1.48
C ARG A 345 2.03 -1.26 1.85
N GLY A 346 1.38 -0.29 1.21
CA GLY A 346 -0.04 0.01 1.43
C GLY A 346 -0.94 -1.13 0.99
N THR A 347 -0.62 -1.76 -0.15
CA THR A 347 -1.36 -2.91 -0.68
C THR A 347 -1.28 -4.13 0.23
N THR A 348 -0.07 -4.47 0.73
CA THR A 348 0.09 -5.60 1.65
C THR A 348 -0.56 -5.34 3.01
N SER A 349 -0.39 -4.13 3.56
CA SER A 349 -1.02 -3.73 4.83
C SER A 349 -2.55 -3.79 4.74
N SER A 350 -3.11 -3.32 3.63
CA SER A 350 -4.55 -3.37 3.36
C SER A 350 -5.11 -4.79 3.40
N VAL A 351 -4.41 -5.75 2.77
CA VAL A 351 -4.83 -7.15 2.77
C VAL A 351 -4.77 -7.76 4.16
N VAL A 352 -3.66 -7.57 4.87
CA VAL A 352 -3.48 -8.15 6.22
C VAL A 352 -4.54 -7.62 7.19
N ILE A 353 -4.79 -6.30 7.16
CA ILE A 353 -5.77 -5.67 8.04
C ILE A 353 -7.20 -6.04 7.65
N SER A 354 -7.50 -6.17 6.35
CA SER A 354 -8.81 -6.63 5.89
C SER A 354 -9.10 -8.05 6.38
N ILE A 355 -8.16 -8.99 6.22
CA ILE A 355 -8.33 -10.37 6.69
C ILE A 355 -8.50 -10.41 8.21
N THR A 356 -7.68 -9.66 8.94
CA THR A 356 -7.74 -9.61 10.40
C THR A 356 -9.08 -9.07 10.88
N MET A 357 -9.56 -7.98 10.28
CA MET A 357 -10.84 -7.36 10.64
C MET A 357 -12.03 -8.23 10.26
N VAL A 358 -11.97 -8.97 9.14
CA VAL A 358 -12.99 -9.95 8.78
C VAL A 358 -13.07 -11.07 9.82
N ILE A 359 -11.93 -11.61 10.27
CA ILE A 359 -11.91 -12.66 11.30
C ILE A 359 -12.46 -12.15 12.63
N ILE A 360 -12.08 -10.93 13.05
CA ILE A 360 -12.62 -10.31 14.26
C ILE A 360 -14.13 -10.08 14.12
N ALA A 361 -14.58 -9.56 12.97
CA ALA A 361 -15.99 -9.36 12.71
C ALA A 361 -16.76 -10.68 12.74
N ASP A 362 -16.25 -11.75 12.12
CA ASP A 362 -16.87 -13.07 12.14
C ASP A 362 -17.05 -13.61 13.57
N ALA A 363 -16.02 -13.49 14.41
CA ALA A 363 -16.10 -13.87 15.83
C ALA A 363 -17.16 -13.05 16.59
N LEU A 364 -17.26 -11.74 16.33
CA LEU A 364 -18.29 -10.89 16.93
C LEU A 364 -19.69 -11.31 16.48
N PHE A 365 -19.89 -11.58 15.19
CA PHE A 365 -21.15 -12.08 14.67
C PHE A 365 -21.50 -13.44 15.29
N ALA A 366 -20.54 -14.36 15.41
CA ALA A 366 -20.77 -15.67 16.02
C ALA A 366 -21.25 -15.54 17.48
N ILE A 367 -20.67 -14.60 18.26
CA ILE A 367 -21.09 -14.33 19.65
C ILE A 367 -22.48 -13.69 19.69
N ILE A 368 -22.73 -12.65 18.89
CA ILE A 368 -24.00 -11.91 18.87
C ILE A 368 -25.15 -12.82 18.44
N PHE A 369 -24.95 -13.60 17.38
CA PHE A 369 -25.95 -14.52 16.83
C PHE A 369 -25.86 -15.93 17.42
N SER A 370 -25.11 -16.13 18.50
CA SER A 370 -25.00 -17.43 19.19
C SER A 370 -26.35 -17.92 19.69
N LYS A 371 -27.22 -17.02 20.17
CA LYS A 371 -28.54 -17.36 20.73
C LYS A 371 -29.68 -17.37 19.70
N THR A 372 -29.40 -17.00 18.46
CA THR A 372 -30.39 -16.91 17.37
C THR A 372 -30.09 -17.99 16.33
N GLY A 373 -31.05 -18.90 16.10
CA GLY A 373 -30.94 -19.92 15.04
C GLY A 373 -30.56 -21.33 15.49
N TYR A 374 -30.85 -21.69 16.75
CA TYR A 374 -31.00 -23.09 17.18
C TYR A 374 -32.36 -23.65 16.80
#